data_AF-A0A1F9SCQ8-F1
#
_entry.id   AF-A0A1F9SCQ8-F1
#
_cell.length_a   1.000
_cell.length_b   1.000
_cell.length_c   1.000
_cell.angle_alpha   90.00
_cell.angle_beta   90.00
_cell.angle_gamma   90.00
#
_symmetry.space_group_name_H-M   'P 1'
#
loop_
_entity.id
_entity.type
_entity.pdbx_description
1 polymer ?
#
loop_
_entity_poly.entity_id
_entity_poly.type
_entity_poly.pdbx_seq_one_letter_code
_entity_poly.pdbx_strand_id
1 'polypeptide(L)'
;MRYWAYINNQVCGPVEKEKLPELATFTLATLICPETPAGGEAAAWKAASTYPEVLVALTPAPSPAPAPAPAPAPAPVAQRAPAAESPLMMTMRGTIIDMPVAQPAAAPQPAPEPAPAARQPAPAEPAPAVQQTAPQPEPAAQKEQMIAMMVSLANGQSQLLERLGRVESAVAEMKALLLPGAGK
;
A
#
# COMPACT_ATOMS: atom_id res chain seq x y z
N MET A 1 1.64 -18.82 -2.93
CA MET A 1 1.76 -18.14 -1.62
C MET A 1 0.35 -17.84 -1.16
N ARG A 2 -0.06 -18.35 0.00
CA ARG A 2 -1.42 -18.18 0.51
C ARG A 2 -1.47 -16.96 1.42
N TYR A 3 -2.65 -16.38 1.50
CA TYR A 3 -2.92 -15.17 2.26
C TYR A 3 -4.16 -15.42 3.12
N TRP A 4 -4.13 -14.86 4.32
CA TRP A 4 -5.31 -14.72 5.17
C TRP A 4 -5.90 -13.35 4.90
N ALA A 5 -7.21 -13.26 4.71
CA ALA A 5 -7.88 -12.00 4.42
C ALA A 5 -8.90 -11.68 5.51
N TYR A 6 -8.92 -10.43 5.98
CA TYR A 6 -9.89 -9.95 6.96
C TYR A 6 -10.98 -9.15 6.27
N ILE A 7 -12.14 -9.78 6.08
CA ILE A 7 -13.25 -9.22 5.31
C ILE A 7 -14.52 -9.35 6.14
N ASN A 8 -15.32 -8.28 6.23
CA ASN A 8 -16.58 -8.26 7.00
C ASN A 8 -16.41 -8.76 8.45
N ASN A 9 -15.34 -8.31 9.10
CA ASN A 9 -14.96 -8.71 10.46
C ASN A 9 -14.65 -10.21 10.65
N GLN A 10 -14.49 -10.96 9.57
CA GLN A 10 -14.14 -12.37 9.59
C GLN A 10 -12.78 -12.60 8.95
N VAL A 11 -12.01 -13.49 9.57
CA VAL A 11 -10.77 -14.00 9.00
C VAL A 11 -11.16 -15.12 8.03
N CYS A 12 -11.13 -14.82 6.73
CA CYS A 12 -11.19 -15.85 5.70
C CYS A 12 -9.82 -16.55 5.67
N GLY A 13 -9.86 -17.88 5.71
CA GLY A 13 -8.69 -18.76 5.84
C GLY A 13 -7.66 -18.62 4.71
N PRO A 14 -6.68 -19.52 4.62
CA PRO A 14 -5.59 -19.39 3.66
C PRO A 14 -6.11 -19.52 2.23
N VAL A 15 -6.32 -18.37 1.58
CA VAL A 15 -6.74 -18.23 0.19
C VAL A 15 -5.53 -17.94 -0.67
N GLU A 16 -5.52 -18.48 -1.88
CA GLU A 16 -4.48 -18.16 -2.85
C GLU A 16 -4.64 -16.73 -3.35
N LYS A 17 -3.53 -16.12 -3.79
CA LYS A 17 -3.55 -14.75 -4.33
C LYS A 17 -4.50 -14.58 -5.51
N GLU A 18 -4.71 -15.63 -6.33
CA GLU A 18 -5.68 -15.62 -7.42
C GLU A 18 -7.14 -15.61 -6.92
N LYS A 19 -7.39 -16.10 -5.71
CA LYS A 19 -8.72 -16.23 -5.10
C LYS A 19 -9.10 -15.03 -4.23
N LEU A 20 -8.14 -14.18 -3.87
CA LEU A 20 -8.40 -12.90 -3.19
C LEU A 20 -9.38 -12.00 -3.94
N PRO A 21 -9.22 -11.70 -5.25
CA PRO A 21 -10.16 -10.84 -5.98
C PRO A 21 -11.53 -11.49 -6.22
N GLU A 22 -11.66 -12.82 -6.11
CA GLU A 22 -12.96 -13.50 -6.21
C GLU A 22 -13.83 -13.31 -4.95
N LEU A 23 -13.26 -12.84 -3.84
CA LEU A 23 -14.02 -12.57 -2.61
C LEU A 23 -14.87 -11.31 -2.80
N ALA A 24 -16.19 -11.43 -2.55
CA ALA A 24 -17.23 -10.46 -2.91
C ALA A 24 -17.12 -9.05 -2.30
N THR A 25 -16.08 -8.75 -1.54
CA THR A 25 -15.83 -7.46 -0.86
C THR A 25 -14.34 -7.18 -0.73
N PHE A 26 -13.51 -7.83 -1.54
CA PHE A 26 -12.08 -7.62 -1.53
C PHE A 26 -11.74 -6.25 -2.14
N THR A 27 -11.06 -5.41 -1.36
CA THR A 27 -10.62 -4.09 -1.78
C THR A 27 -9.13 -3.93 -1.48
N LEU A 28 -8.50 -2.94 -2.09
CA LEU A 28 -7.09 -2.61 -1.82
C LEU A 28 -6.83 -2.21 -0.36
N ALA A 29 -7.87 -1.79 0.36
CA ALA A 29 -7.81 -1.46 1.79
C ALA A 29 -8.02 -2.68 2.70
N THR A 30 -8.41 -3.84 2.15
CA THR A 30 -8.60 -5.07 2.92
C THR A 30 -7.29 -5.50 3.56
N LEU A 31 -7.34 -5.83 4.85
CA LEU A 31 -6.17 -6.32 5.59
C LEU A 31 -5.90 -7.77 5.20
N ILE A 32 -4.68 -8.04 4.76
CA ILE A 32 -4.20 -9.37 4.41
C ILE A 32 -2.90 -9.69 5.17
N CYS A 33 -2.69 -10.99 5.40
CA CYS A 33 -1.49 -11.52 6.04
C CYS A 33 -0.95 -12.69 5.19
N PRO A 34 0.30 -12.64 4.70
CA PRO A 34 0.92 -13.77 4.03
C PRO A 34 1.11 -14.95 5.00
N GLU A 35 0.79 -16.16 4.54
CA GLU A 35 1.07 -17.39 5.28
C GLU A 35 2.58 -17.68 5.21
N THR A 36 3.25 -17.60 6.36
CA THR A 36 4.67 -17.91 6.46
C THR A 36 4.85 -19.43 6.64
N PRO A 37 5.63 -20.13 5.80
CA PRO A 37 5.77 -21.59 5.85
C PRO A 37 6.43 -22.11 7.14
N ALA A 38 6.96 -21.24 7.99
CA ALA A 38 7.61 -21.59 9.25
C ALA A 38 6.64 -21.81 10.43
N GLY A 39 5.31 -21.69 10.22
CA GLY A 39 4.33 -21.80 11.31
C GLY A 39 4.46 -20.73 12.41
N GLY A 40 5.36 -19.77 12.22
CA GLY A 40 5.53 -18.59 13.06
C GLY A 40 4.41 -17.60 12.80
N GLU A 41 4.08 -16.83 13.84
CA GLU A 41 2.94 -15.90 13.96
C GLU A 41 2.50 -15.23 12.64
N ALA A 42 1.19 -15.05 12.52
CA ALA A 42 0.58 -14.28 11.44
C ALA A 42 1.37 -12.98 11.24
N ALA A 43 2.01 -12.84 10.09
CA ALA A 43 2.73 -11.63 9.72
C ALA A 43 1.82 -10.41 9.91
N ALA A 44 2.42 -9.27 10.27
CA ALA A 44 1.68 -8.05 10.54
C ALA A 44 0.60 -7.80 9.47
N TRP A 45 -0.67 -7.75 9.89
CA TRP A 45 -1.81 -7.47 9.02
C TRP A 45 -1.57 -6.16 8.28
N LYS A 46 -1.49 -6.22 6.95
CA LYS A 46 -1.21 -5.07 6.09
C LYS A 46 -2.27 -4.95 5.01
N ALA A 47 -2.52 -3.73 4.55
CA ALA A 47 -3.46 -3.50 3.46
C ALA A 47 -2.98 -4.22 2.18
N ALA A 48 -3.91 -4.76 1.41
CA ALA A 48 -3.65 -5.44 0.14
C ALA A 48 -2.86 -4.56 -0.85
N SER A 49 -3.05 -3.25 -0.81
CA SER A 49 -2.28 -2.27 -1.60
C SER A 49 -0.78 -2.27 -1.35
N THR A 50 -0.32 -2.78 -0.21
CA THR A 50 1.10 -2.84 0.16
C THR A 50 1.84 -3.94 -0.61
N TYR A 51 1.09 -4.91 -1.15
CA TYR A 51 1.64 -6.11 -1.79
C TYR A 51 1.49 -6.00 -3.31
N PRO A 52 2.59 -5.72 -4.05
CA PRO A 52 2.53 -5.56 -5.50
C PRO A 52 2.01 -6.81 -6.22
N GLU A 53 2.25 -8.00 -5.69
CA GLU A 53 1.74 -9.27 -6.22
C GLU A 53 0.20 -9.39 -6.18
N VAL A 54 -0.44 -8.72 -5.22
CA VAL A 54 -1.90 -8.67 -5.11
C VAL A 54 -2.47 -7.61 -6.05
N LEU A 55 -1.74 -6.49 -6.24
CA LEU A 55 -2.07 -5.48 -7.25
C LEU A 55 -2.07 -6.09 -8.66
N VAL A 56 -1.07 -6.91 -8.97
CA VAL A 56 -0.99 -7.61 -10.27
C VAL A 56 -2.16 -8.57 -10.45
N ALA A 57 -2.58 -9.28 -9.40
CA ALA A 57 -3.73 -10.18 -9.45
C ALA A 57 -5.08 -9.45 -9.61
N LEU A 58 -5.19 -8.24 -9.09
CA LEU A 58 -6.37 -7.37 -9.23
C LEU A 58 -6.44 -6.64 -10.56
N THR A 59 -5.32 -6.51 -11.26
CA THR A 59 -5.29 -5.91 -12.59
C THR A 59 -5.82 -6.96 -13.55
N PRO A 60 -7.07 -6.88 -14.04
CA PRO A 60 -7.56 -7.86 -14.99
C PRO A 60 -6.62 -7.86 -16.17
N ALA A 61 -6.09 -9.04 -16.51
CA ALA A 61 -5.38 -9.19 -17.78
C ALA A 61 -6.27 -8.59 -18.87
N PRO A 62 -5.72 -7.78 -19.80
CA PRO A 62 -6.53 -7.19 -20.85
C PRO A 62 -7.31 -8.31 -21.50
N SER A 63 -8.64 -8.26 -21.36
CA SER A 63 -9.53 -9.23 -21.99
C SER A 63 -9.07 -9.36 -23.44
N PRO A 64 -8.81 -10.58 -23.94
CA PRO A 64 -8.39 -10.75 -25.33
C PRO A 64 -9.37 -9.98 -26.19
N ALA A 65 -8.83 -9.06 -27.00
CA ALA A 65 -9.62 -8.24 -27.89
C ALA A 65 -10.61 -9.14 -28.63
N PRO A 66 -11.90 -8.77 -28.73
CA PRO A 66 -12.90 -9.60 -29.39
C PRO A 66 -12.35 -10.05 -30.73
N ALA A 67 -12.36 -11.37 -30.95
CA ALA A 67 -11.90 -11.96 -32.20
C ALA A 67 -12.55 -11.20 -33.36
N PRO A 68 -11.78 -10.75 -34.37
CA PRO A 68 -12.34 -10.01 -35.49
C PRO A 68 -13.51 -10.81 -36.07
N ALA A 69 -14.67 -10.16 -36.18
CA ALA A 69 -15.86 -10.77 -36.75
C ALA A 69 -15.51 -11.43 -38.09
N PRO A 70 -16.01 -12.65 -38.38
CA PRO A 70 -15.73 -13.32 -39.64
C PRO A 70 -16.11 -12.40 -40.79
N ALA A 71 -15.13 -12.11 -41.66
CA ALA A 71 -15.30 -11.27 -42.82
C ALA A 71 -16.45 -11.83 -43.69
N PRO A 72 -17.37 -10.97 -44.18
CA PRO A 72 -18.40 -11.40 -45.12
C PRO A 72 -17.75 -11.98 -46.38
N ALA A 73 -18.36 -13.06 -46.88
CA ALA A 73 -17.91 -13.80 -48.04
C ALA A 73 -17.64 -12.87 -49.25
N PRO A 74 -16.52 -13.06 -49.98
CA PRO A 74 -16.15 -12.17 -51.08
C PRO A 74 -17.13 -12.32 -52.25
N ALA A 75 -17.76 -11.20 -52.63
CA ALA A 75 -18.37 -11.05 -53.95
C ALA A 75 -17.26 -10.93 -55.02
N PRO A 76 -17.45 -11.50 -56.22
CA PRO A 76 -16.42 -11.54 -57.23
C PRO A 76 -16.25 -10.20 -57.98
N VAL A 77 -14.97 -9.94 -58.30
CA VAL A 77 -14.39 -9.14 -59.40
C VAL A 77 -14.62 -7.62 -59.50
N ALA A 78 -13.50 -6.87 -59.44
CA ALA A 78 -13.05 -6.02 -60.54
C ALA A 78 -11.58 -5.63 -60.34
N GLN A 79 -10.71 -6.05 -61.26
CA GLN A 79 -9.33 -5.58 -61.39
C GLN A 79 -9.30 -4.06 -61.60
N ARG A 80 -8.52 -3.34 -60.79
CA ARG A 80 -7.94 -2.05 -61.18
C ARG A 80 -6.48 -1.97 -60.75
N ALA A 81 -5.71 -1.38 -61.66
CA ALA A 81 -4.28 -1.36 -61.80
C ALA A 81 -3.53 -0.57 -60.69
N PRO A 82 -2.19 -0.69 -60.61
CA PRO A 82 -1.37 -0.23 -59.49
C PRO A 82 -0.92 1.23 -59.67
N ALA A 83 -0.90 1.97 -58.56
CA ALA A 83 -0.18 3.24 -58.41
C ALA A 83 0.29 3.31 -56.94
N ALA A 84 1.57 3.07 -56.70
CA ALA A 84 2.58 4.10 -56.54
C ALA A 84 2.69 4.56 -55.06
N GLU A 85 3.76 4.07 -54.44
CA GLU A 85 4.71 4.86 -53.63
C GLU A 85 4.17 5.68 -52.44
N SER A 86 4.59 5.28 -51.23
CA SER A 86 5.46 6.15 -50.43
C SER A 86 6.01 5.39 -49.20
N PRO A 87 7.27 4.95 -49.26
CA PRO A 87 8.05 4.61 -48.07
C PRO A 87 8.61 5.92 -47.46
N LEU A 88 8.91 5.88 -46.16
CA LEU A 88 9.89 6.77 -45.51
C LEU A 88 9.44 8.21 -45.20
N MET A 89 8.68 8.40 -44.10
CA MET A 89 8.71 9.66 -43.35
C MET A 89 8.67 9.37 -41.83
N MET A 90 9.79 9.69 -41.16
CA MET A 90 9.91 10.14 -39.76
C MET A 90 9.66 9.08 -38.66
N THR A 91 10.65 8.37 -38.07
CA THR A 91 11.92 8.79 -37.45
C THR A 91 11.89 10.19 -36.83
N MET A 92 11.40 10.31 -35.59
CA MET A 92 11.93 11.15 -34.49
C MET A 92 11.33 10.60 -33.18
N ARG A 93 11.94 9.62 -32.50
CA ARG A 93 13.09 9.76 -31.58
C ARG A 93 13.03 11.02 -30.72
N GLY A 94 12.13 11.02 -29.74
CA GLY A 94 12.10 11.98 -28.64
C GLY A 94 12.44 11.30 -27.32
N THR A 95 13.72 11.31 -26.94
CA THR A 95 14.19 11.12 -25.56
C THR A 95 14.09 12.48 -24.87
N ILE A 96 13.22 12.61 -23.86
CA ILE A 96 13.13 13.78 -22.97
C ILE A 96 13.32 13.24 -21.54
N ILE A 97 14.56 13.34 -21.01
CA ILE A 97 14.97 14.24 -19.90
C ILE A 97 14.30 13.79 -18.59
N ASP A 98 14.91 12.89 -17.83
CA ASP A 98 15.86 13.19 -16.73
C ASP A 98 15.45 14.41 -15.89
N MET A 99 14.73 14.16 -14.81
CA MET A 99 14.39 15.17 -13.81
C MET A 99 14.67 14.60 -12.41
N PRO A 100 15.83 14.90 -11.80
CA PRO A 100 16.06 14.60 -10.39
C PRO A 100 15.38 15.70 -9.55
N VAL A 101 14.24 15.38 -8.93
CA VAL A 101 13.65 16.29 -7.95
C VAL A 101 14.36 16.12 -6.61
N ALA A 102 14.88 17.26 -6.16
CA ALA A 102 15.67 17.49 -4.97
C ALA A 102 15.14 16.81 -3.71
N GLN A 103 16.06 16.08 -3.06
CA GLN A 103 15.99 15.65 -1.68
C GLN A 103 16.24 16.87 -0.78
N PRO A 104 15.28 17.32 0.06
CA PRO A 104 15.56 18.35 1.04
C PRO A 104 16.45 17.78 2.15
N ALA A 105 17.67 18.29 2.21
CA ALA A 105 18.56 18.18 3.36
C ALA A 105 17.91 18.87 4.57
N ALA A 106 17.63 18.11 5.62
CA ALA A 106 17.34 18.63 6.94
C ALA A 106 18.17 17.86 7.98
N ALA A 107 19.20 18.56 8.46
CA ALA A 107 19.82 18.51 9.78
C ALA A 107 20.41 17.17 10.31
N PRO A 108 21.73 17.12 10.55
CA PRO A 108 22.34 16.13 11.42
C PRO A 108 22.24 16.54 12.91
N GLN A 109 22.21 15.50 13.77
CA GLN A 109 22.57 15.45 15.21
C GLN A 109 21.41 15.48 16.25
N PRO A 110 21.56 14.84 17.43
CA PRO A 110 22.80 14.34 18.04
C PRO A 110 22.83 12.85 18.44
N ALA A 111 24.07 12.39 18.55
CA ALA A 111 24.48 11.10 19.08
C ALA A 111 24.12 10.95 20.58
N PRO A 112 23.78 9.73 21.05
CA PRO A 112 23.89 9.42 22.46
C PRO A 112 25.36 9.31 22.86
N GLU A 113 25.75 10.22 23.75
CA GLU A 113 26.99 10.27 24.49
C GLU A 113 27.27 8.93 25.23
N PRO A 114 28.47 8.33 25.08
CA PRO A 114 28.90 7.22 25.93
C PRO A 114 29.50 7.80 27.21
N ALA A 115 28.73 7.79 28.30
CA ALA A 115 29.23 8.08 29.64
C ALA A 115 29.88 6.82 30.28
N PRO A 116 30.85 7.02 31.20
CA PRO A 116 31.97 6.13 31.39
C PRO A 116 31.72 4.98 32.39
N ALA A 117 32.55 3.97 32.23
CA ALA A 117 32.76 2.88 33.18
C ALA A 117 33.05 3.40 34.60
N ALA A 118 32.33 2.87 35.59
CA ALA A 118 32.80 2.83 36.96
C ALA A 118 32.30 1.55 37.67
N ARG A 119 33.25 0.62 37.79
CA ARG A 119 33.45 -0.33 38.90
C ARG A 119 32.52 -1.54 39.02
N GLN A 120 33.03 -2.63 38.46
CA GLN A 120 33.06 -3.93 39.16
C GLN A 120 33.56 -3.78 40.60
N PRO A 121 33.04 -4.61 41.51
CA PRO A 121 33.91 -5.61 42.11
C PRO A 121 33.39 -7.05 41.85
N ALA A 122 34.32 -7.93 41.48
CA ALA A 122 34.17 -9.39 41.51
C ALA A 122 34.47 -9.93 42.94
N PRO A 123 34.54 -11.25 43.20
CA PRO A 123 33.56 -12.32 43.02
C PRO A 123 33.41 -13.22 44.27
N ALA A 124 32.25 -13.87 44.46
CA ALA A 124 32.01 -15.12 45.23
C ALA A 124 30.49 -15.39 45.08
N GLU A 125 29.91 -16.55 44.81
CA GLU A 125 30.25 -17.98 44.90
C GLU A 125 29.11 -18.73 44.16
N PRO A 126 29.30 -19.95 43.61
CA PRO A 126 28.34 -20.58 42.70
C PRO A 126 27.26 -21.39 43.43
N ALA A 127 25.98 -21.19 43.07
CA ALA A 127 24.86 -22.08 43.42
C ALA A 127 23.68 -21.89 42.44
N PRO A 128 22.79 -22.88 42.26
CA PRO A 128 22.47 -23.46 40.96
C PRO A 128 21.38 -22.73 40.16
N ALA A 129 21.40 -23.03 38.86
CA ALA A 129 20.44 -22.65 37.83
C ALA A 129 18.98 -22.65 38.30
N VAL A 130 18.42 -21.47 38.51
CA VAL A 130 16.99 -21.24 38.40
C VAL A 130 16.74 -20.89 36.94
N GLN A 131 16.23 -21.85 36.18
CA GLN A 131 15.69 -21.61 34.85
C GLN A 131 14.69 -20.46 34.97
N GLN A 132 15.04 -19.29 34.40
CA GLN A 132 14.06 -18.26 34.11
C GLN A 132 13.09 -18.86 33.09
N THR A 133 11.99 -19.40 33.60
CA THR A 133 10.79 -19.65 32.82
C THR A 133 10.31 -18.29 32.34
N ALA A 134 10.63 -17.96 31.08
CA ALA A 134 10.12 -16.78 30.42
C ALA A 134 8.58 -16.81 30.49
N PRO A 135 7.90 -15.78 31.04
CA PRO A 135 6.45 -15.73 31.00
C PRO A 135 6.03 -15.58 29.55
N GLN A 136 5.38 -16.61 29.03
CA GLN A 136 4.59 -16.59 27.82
C GLN A 136 3.64 -15.37 27.90
N PRO A 137 3.64 -14.45 26.93
CA PRO A 137 2.80 -13.25 27.01
C PRO A 137 1.33 -13.65 27.06
N GLU A 138 0.71 -13.36 28.20
CA GLU A 138 -0.71 -13.63 28.47
C GLU A 138 -1.61 -12.86 27.47
N PRO A 139 -2.81 -13.39 27.15
CA PRO A 139 -3.78 -12.79 26.21
C PRO A 139 -4.24 -11.36 26.57
N ALA A 140 -3.90 -10.85 27.75
CA ALA A 140 -4.18 -9.47 28.17
C ALA A 140 -3.38 -8.44 27.35
N ALA A 141 -2.11 -8.72 27.03
CA ALA A 141 -1.27 -7.79 26.28
C ALA A 141 -1.81 -7.53 24.86
N GLN A 142 -2.38 -8.56 24.23
CA GLN A 142 -2.99 -8.45 22.91
C GLN A 142 -4.27 -7.58 22.93
N LYS A 143 -5.06 -7.67 24.01
CA LYS A 143 -6.25 -6.83 24.20
C LYS A 143 -5.86 -5.37 24.38
N GLU A 144 -4.82 -5.08 25.15
CA GLU A 144 -4.28 -3.72 25.30
C GLU A 144 -3.74 -3.16 23.98
N GLN A 145 -3.04 -3.98 23.19
CA GLN A 145 -2.57 -3.57 21.87
C GLN A 145 -3.73 -3.23 20.93
N MET A 146 -4.82 -4.00 20.97
CA MET A 146 -6.01 -3.74 20.16
C MET A 146 -6.75 -2.47 20.61
N ILE A 147 -6.85 -2.22 21.92
CA ILE A 147 -7.42 -0.99 22.47
C ILE A 147 -6.57 0.21 22.05
N ALA A 148 -5.24 0.13 22.19
CA ALA A 148 -4.33 1.18 21.74
C ALA A 148 -4.46 1.46 20.25
N MET A 149 -4.64 0.42 19.43
CA MET A 149 -4.88 0.57 17.99
C MET A 149 -6.19 1.29 17.70
N MET A 150 -7.29 0.94 18.39
CA MET A 150 -8.59 1.62 18.23
C MET A 150 -8.53 3.10 18.64
N VAL A 151 -7.84 3.41 19.75
CA VAL A 151 -7.66 4.80 20.20
C VAL A 151 -6.84 5.60 19.19
N SER A 152 -5.76 5.01 18.65
CA SER A 152 -4.94 5.65 17.62
C SER A 152 -5.74 5.92 16.34
N LEU A 153 -6.59 4.97 15.93
CA LEU A 153 -7.48 5.13 14.77
C LEU A 153 -8.50 6.25 14.99
N ALA A 154 -9.12 6.31 16.17
CA ALA A 154 -10.07 7.37 16.52
C ALA A 154 -9.41 8.76 16.51
N ASN A 155 -8.22 8.89 17.11
CA ASN A 155 -7.45 10.14 17.07
C ASN A 155 -7.08 10.55 15.63
N GLY A 156 -6.72 9.59 14.79
CA GLY A 156 -6.45 9.84 13.37
C GLY A 156 -7.66 10.41 12.63
N GLN A 157 -8.86 9.88 12.89
CA GLN A 157 -10.09 10.42 12.29
C GLN A 157 -10.41 11.83 12.76
N SER A 158 -10.27 12.12 14.06
CA SER A 158 -10.47 13.47 14.60
C SER A 158 -9.52 14.49 13.97
N GLN A 159 -8.24 14.13 13.82
CA GLN A 159 -7.25 15.00 13.21
C GLN A 159 -7.57 15.27 11.73
N LEU A 160 -8.09 14.29 10.99
CA LEU A 160 -8.47 14.45 9.59
C LEU A 160 -9.67 15.39 9.44
N LEU A 161 -10.67 15.27 10.32
CA LEU A 161 -11.83 16.17 10.40
C LEU A 161 -11.40 17.62 10.71
N GLU A 162 -10.50 17.83 11.65
CA GLU A 162 -9.97 19.17 11.96
C GLU A 162 -9.19 19.79 10.79
N ARG A 163 -8.45 18.96 10.03
CA ARG A 163 -7.73 19.44 8.84
C ARG A 163 -8.69 19.80 7.72
N LEU A 164 -9.74 19.01 7.51
CA LEU A 164 -10.80 19.33 6.55
C LEU A 164 -11.47 20.67 6.90
N GLY A 165 -11.87 20.86 8.15
CA GLY A 165 -12.50 22.10 8.60
C GLY A 165 -11.60 23.33 8.42
N ARG A 166 -10.29 23.19 8.66
CA ARG A 166 -9.32 24.27 8.38
C ARG A 166 -9.22 24.60 6.89
N VAL A 167 -9.21 23.58 6.03
CA VAL A 167 -9.20 23.78 4.56
C VAL A 167 -10.49 24.45 4.11
N GLU A 168 -11.65 24.02 4.59
CA GLU A 168 -12.93 24.64 4.26
C GLU A 168 -12.98 26.11 4.70
N SER A 169 -12.50 26.42 5.90
CA SER A 169 -12.41 27.81 6.38
C SER A 169 -11.49 28.65 5.49
N ALA A 170 -10.31 28.15 5.14
CA ALA A 170 -9.38 28.86 4.25
C ALA A 170 -9.97 29.08 2.85
N VAL A 171 -10.74 28.12 2.34
CA VAL A 171 -11.46 28.26 1.06
C VAL A 171 -12.56 29.31 1.17
N ALA A 172 -13.30 29.36 2.29
CA ALA A 172 -14.30 30.38 2.53
C ALA A 172 -13.68 31.79 2.60
N GLU A 173 -12.54 31.94 3.25
CA GLU A 173 -11.80 33.21 3.30
C GLU A 173 -11.28 33.62 1.92
N MET A 174 -10.67 32.70 1.16
CA MET A 174 -10.23 32.98 -0.22
C MET A 174 -11.40 33.37 -1.11
N LYS A 175 -12.56 32.71 -0.95
CA LYS A 175 -13.78 33.05 -1.69
C LYS A 175 -14.28 34.45 -1.33
N ALA A 176 -14.23 34.84 -0.06
CA ALA A 176 -14.60 36.18 0.39
C ALA A 176 -13.68 37.27 -0.19
N LEU A 177 -12.38 37.01 -0.29
CA LEU A 177 -11.41 37.94 -0.89
C LEU A 177 -11.57 38.08 -2.42
N LEU A 178 -11.97 37.00 -3.10
CA LEU A 178 -12.14 37.00 -4.56
C LEU A 178 -13.48 37.58 -5.02
N LEU A 179 -14.52 37.54 -4.18
CA LEU A 179 -15.85 38.10 -4.50
C LEU A 179 -16.26 39.21 -3.53
N PRO A 180 -15.52 40.33 -3.44
CA PRO A 180 -15.93 41.47 -2.63
C PRO A 180 -17.13 42.15 -3.30
N GLY A 181 -18.37 41.74 -2.95
CA GLY A 181 -19.58 42.44 -3.37
C GLY A 181 -20.84 41.62 -3.62
N ALA A 182 -20.86 40.29 -3.45
CA ALA A 182 -22.03 39.47 -3.74
C ALA A 182 -23.13 39.47 -2.64
N GLY A 183 -23.05 40.37 -1.67
CA GLY A 183 -24.02 40.49 -0.57
C GLY A 183 -24.40 41.94 -0.32
N LYS A 184 -25.30 42.49 -1.14
CA LYS A 184 -26.16 43.62 -0.81
C LYS A 184 -27.55 43.34 -1.33
#